data_AF-A0AAW2NI48-F1
#
_entry.id   AF-A0AAW2NI48-F1
#
_cell.length_a   1.000
_cell.length_b   1.000
_cell.length_c   1.000
_cell.angle_alpha   90.00
_cell.angle_beta   90.00
_cell.angle_gamma   90.00
#
_symmetry.space_group_name_H-M   'P 1'
#
loop_
_entity.id
_entity.type
_entity.pdbx_description
1 polymer ?
#
loop_
_entity_poly.entity_id
_entity_poly.type
_entity_poly.pdbx_seq_one_letter_code
_entity_poly.pdbx_strand_id
1 'polypeptide(L)'
;MLHLILQTTGVLHVILVDSGSSADIIFYDAYVQLGIDNAQVRKVNTPLTGFSSEMIEPLGEVMLPLSLGSLPKRSTKMIKFLVVKALSAYNTILGRPSLNLFRAIASTFHMKLKFPTSVGVREAVGDELMAKVCYVNILKRSRNN
;
A
#
# COMPACT_ATOMS: atom_id res chain seq x y z
N MET A 1 -9.65 -5.00 -6.63
CA MET A 1 -9.04 -4.74 -5.31
C MET A 1 -8.36 -6.02 -4.84
N LEU A 2 -7.02 -6.03 -4.78
CA LEU A 2 -6.24 -7.19 -4.33
C LEU A 2 -5.69 -6.86 -2.94
N HIS A 3 -5.86 -7.76 -1.97
CA HIS A 3 -5.28 -7.60 -0.64
C HIS A 3 -3.96 -8.37 -0.61
N LEU A 4 -2.85 -7.67 -0.41
CA LEU A 4 -1.56 -8.32 -0.21
C LEU A 4 -1.05 -7.98 1.17
N ILE A 5 -0.48 -8.98 1.81
CA ILE A 5 0.37 -8.78 2.96
C ILE A 5 1.80 -8.79 2.42
N LEU A 6 2.51 -7.66 2.54
CA LEU A 6 3.95 -7.64 2.31
C LEU A 6 4.63 -7.46 3.64
N GLN A 7 5.53 -8.38 3.95
CA GLN A 7 6.36 -8.30 5.13
C GLN A 7 7.55 -7.39 4.81
N THR A 8 7.45 -6.13 5.21
CA THR A 8 8.60 -5.24 5.30
C THR A 8 9.02 -5.17 6.77
N THR A 9 10.29 -5.50 7.04
CA THR A 9 10.96 -5.22 8.33
C THR A 9 10.31 -5.80 9.60
N GLY A 10 9.59 -6.92 9.51
CA GLY A 10 9.06 -7.62 10.69
C GLY A 10 7.73 -7.06 11.22
N VAL A 11 7.13 -6.09 10.54
CA VAL A 11 5.77 -5.58 10.83
C VAL A 11 4.82 -6.07 9.73
N LEU A 12 3.66 -6.62 10.13
CA LEU A 12 2.61 -7.03 9.21
C LEU A 12 1.89 -5.78 8.68
N HIS A 13 2.16 -5.38 7.45
CA HIS A 13 1.40 -4.31 6.81
C HIS A 13 0.26 -4.92 5.97
N VAL A 14 -0.98 -4.49 6.25
CA VAL A 14 -2.13 -4.77 5.39
C VAL A 14 -2.07 -3.80 4.22
N ILE A 15 -1.74 -4.31 3.03
CA ILE A 15 -1.52 -3.50 1.84
C ILE A 15 -2.62 -3.78 0.83
N LEU A 16 -3.23 -2.71 0.35
CA LEU A 16 -4.13 -2.77 -0.78
C LEU A 16 -3.35 -2.64 -2.07
N VAL A 17 -3.53 -3.56 -3.00
CA VAL A 17 -3.09 -3.42 -4.38
C VAL A 17 -4.26 -2.99 -5.25
N ASP A 18 -4.12 -1.80 -5.81
CA ASP A 18 -5.14 -1.15 -6.60
C ASP A 18 -4.57 -0.64 -7.94
N SER A 19 -4.80 -1.41 -9.00
CA SER A 19 -4.42 -1.00 -10.36
C SER A 19 -5.20 0.22 -10.87
N GLY A 20 -6.29 0.62 -10.20
CA GLY A 20 -7.03 1.84 -10.51
C GLY A 20 -6.37 3.09 -9.94
N SER A 21 -5.60 2.97 -8.85
CA SER A 21 -4.96 4.11 -8.21
C SER A 21 -3.81 4.68 -9.06
N SER A 22 -3.79 6.00 -9.22
CA SER A 22 -2.69 6.74 -9.87
C SER A 22 -1.52 7.02 -8.93
N ALA A 23 -1.69 6.81 -7.63
CA ALA A 23 -0.70 7.10 -6.60
C ALA A 23 -0.50 5.92 -5.65
N ASP A 24 0.68 5.85 -5.06
CA ASP A 24 0.94 5.02 -3.89
C ASP A 24 0.65 5.85 -2.63
N ILE A 25 -0.05 5.29 -1.65
CA ILE A 25 -0.51 5.99 -0.45
C ILE A 25 -0.04 5.24 0.78
N ILE A 26 0.50 5.95 1.76
CA ILE A 26 0.66 5.44 3.13
C ILE A 26 -0.25 6.23 4.06
N PHE A 27 -1.03 5.53 4.88
CA PHE A 27 -1.89 6.20 5.85
C PHE A 27 -1.07 6.70 7.03
N TYR A 28 -1.42 7.88 7.55
CA TYR A 28 -0.62 8.59 8.55
C TYR A 28 -0.33 7.74 9.79
N ASP A 29 -1.30 6.97 10.28
CA ASP A 29 -1.10 6.10 11.45
C ASP A 29 -0.04 5.02 11.19
N ALA A 30 -0.01 4.46 9.97
CA ALA A 30 1.01 3.50 9.57
C ALA A 30 2.37 4.17 9.37
N TYR A 31 2.38 5.39 8.83
CA TYR A 31 3.60 6.19 8.70
C TYR A 31 4.24 6.48 10.07
N VAL A 32 3.45 6.89 11.06
CA VAL A 32 3.92 7.13 12.43
C VAL A 32 4.47 5.84 13.08
N GLN A 33 3.82 4.70 12.84
CA GLN A 33 4.29 3.40 13.36
C GLN A 33 5.65 2.95 12.77
N LEU A 34 6.03 3.44 11.59
CA LEU A 34 7.37 3.20 11.05
C LEU A 34 8.47 3.97 11.80
N GLY A 35 8.11 4.92 12.67
CA GLY A 35 9.07 5.72 13.45
C GLY A 35 9.92 6.65 12.59
N ILE A 36 9.47 6.98 11.38
CA ILE A 36 10.19 7.84 10.45
C ILE A 36 9.92 9.30 10.81
N ASP A 37 10.99 10.09 10.86
CA ASP A 37 10.88 11.51 11.18
C ASP A 37 9.99 12.24 10.16
N ASN A 38 9.00 12.99 10.65
CA ASN A 38 8.14 13.85 9.86
C ASN A 38 8.95 14.89 9.04
N ALA A 39 10.18 15.22 9.43
CA ALA A 39 11.07 16.09 8.66
C ALA A 39 11.35 15.58 7.23
N GLN A 40 11.15 14.29 6.96
CA GLN A 40 11.33 13.71 5.63
C GLN A 40 10.11 13.88 4.71
N VAL A 41 8.97 14.32 5.25
CA VAL A 41 7.73 14.53 4.47
C VAL A 41 7.81 15.87 3.75
N ARG A 42 7.80 15.84 2.43
CA ARG A 42 7.81 17.04 1.58
C ARG A 42 6.38 17.46 1.26
N LYS A 43 6.04 18.73 1.46
CA LYS A 43 4.71 19.25 1.09
C LYS A 43 4.44 19.08 -0.40
N VAL A 44 3.21 18.74 -0.74
CA VAL A 44 2.69 18.68 -2.12
C VAL A 44 1.39 19.46 -2.17
N ASN A 45 1.08 20.04 -3.35
CA ASN A 45 -0.12 20.85 -3.56
C ASN A 45 -1.09 20.16 -4.53
N THR A 46 -1.10 18.83 -4.52
CA THR A 46 -1.91 18.04 -5.46
C THR A 46 -2.87 17.17 -4.65
N PRO A 47 -4.16 17.54 -4.57
CA PRO A 47 -5.15 16.71 -3.91
C PRO A 47 -5.32 15.38 -4.64
N LEU A 48 -5.66 14.35 -3.87
CA LEU A 48 -6.16 13.09 -4.39
C LEU A 48 -7.66 13.21 -4.59
N THR A 49 -8.12 12.98 -5.83
CA THR A 49 -9.56 12.93 -6.14
C THR A 49 -9.98 11.49 -6.34
N GLY A 50 -10.92 11.05 -5.51
CA GLY A 50 -11.50 9.71 -5.57
C GLY A 50 -12.68 9.60 -6.54
N PHE A 51 -13.23 8.39 -6.66
CA PHE A 51 -14.43 8.13 -7.48
C PHE A 51 -15.66 8.94 -7.03
N SER A 52 -15.79 9.19 -5.72
CA SER A 52 -16.84 10.04 -5.14
C SER A 52 -16.69 11.54 -5.45
N SER A 53 -15.66 11.93 -6.22
CA SER A 53 -15.23 13.32 -6.41
C SER A 53 -14.81 14.03 -5.12
N GLU A 54 -14.69 13.28 -4.01
CA GLU A 54 -14.11 13.79 -2.78
C GLU A 54 -12.61 14.02 -2.99
N MET A 55 -12.16 15.18 -2.53
CA MET A 55 -10.76 15.57 -2.56
C MET A 55 -10.15 15.37 -1.18
N ILE A 56 -9.03 14.65 -1.15
CA ILE A 56 -8.22 14.44 0.04
C ILE A 56 -6.88 15.13 -0.18
N GLU A 57 -6.57 16.10 0.67
CA GLU A 57 -5.25 16.76 0.68
C GLU A 57 -4.24 15.85 1.40
N PRO A 58 -3.18 15.38 0.72
CA PRO A 58 -2.09 14.69 1.39
C PRO A 58 -1.34 15.63 2.34
N LEU A 59 -0.83 15.09 3.45
CA LEU A 59 0.10 15.82 4.32
C LEU A 59 1.43 16.12 3.60
N GLY A 60 1.78 15.29 2.63
CA GLY A 60 2.98 15.43 1.81
C GLY A 60 3.33 14.13 1.07
N GLU A 61 4.54 14.10 0.52
CA GLU A 61 5.17 12.94 -0.10
C GLU A 61 6.43 12.50 0.67
N VAL A 62 6.71 11.19 0.65
CA VAL A 62 7.91 10.59 1.25
C VAL A 62 8.44 9.44 0.39
N MET A 63 9.76 9.24 0.36
CA MET A 63 10.41 8.13 -0.32
C MET A 63 10.70 7.00 0.67
N LEU A 64 10.09 5.82 0.50
CA LEU A 64 10.26 4.67 1.39
C LEU A 64 10.68 3.42 0.63
N PRO A 65 11.54 2.56 1.20
CA PRO A 65 11.87 1.28 0.60
C PRO A 65 10.69 0.30 0.74
N LEU A 66 10.18 -0.20 -0.38
CA LEU A 66 9.24 -1.32 -0.42
C LEU A 66 9.98 -2.58 -0.84
N SER A 67 9.75 -3.68 -0.11
CA SER A 67 10.28 -5.00 -0.46
C SER A 67 9.16 -5.96 -0.81
N LEU A 68 9.27 -6.63 -1.96
CA LEU A 68 8.41 -7.72 -2.37
C LEU A 68 9.14 -9.06 -2.24
N GLY A 69 8.46 -10.05 -1.67
CA GLY A 69 8.99 -11.40 -1.47
C GLY A 69 9.95 -11.53 -0.27
N SER A 70 10.38 -12.75 -0.02
CA SER A 70 11.31 -13.12 1.06
C SER A 70 12.73 -13.37 0.54
N LEU A 71 13.72 -13.30 1.44
CA LEU A 71 15.08 -13.69 1.12
C LEU A 71 15.16 -15.17 0.71
N PRO A 72 16.07 -15.55 -0.21
CA PRO A 72 17.08 -14.70 -0.88
C PRO A 72 16.53 -13.95 -2.12
N LYS A 73 15.23 -14.04 -2.40
CA LYS A 73 14.64 -13.64 -3.70
C LYS A 73 13.76 -12.39 -3.57
N ARG A 74 14.15 -11.51 -2.65
CA ARG A 74 13.49 -10.25 -2.32
C ARG A 74 13.82 -9.19 -3.37
N SER A 75 12.83 -8.46 -3.86
CA SER A 75 13.02 -7.26 -4.68
C SER A 75 12.71 -6.03 -3.86
N THR A 76 13.67 -5.13 -3.69
CA THR A 76 13.51 -3.88 -2.93
C THR A 76 13.63 -2.69 -3.86
N LYS A 77 12.70 -1.73 -3.76
CA LYS A 77 12.71 -0.49 -4.56
C LYS A 77 12.28 0.69 -3.71
N MET A 78 12.80 1.87 -4.04
CA MET A 78 12.37 3.12 -3.42
C MET A 78 11.06 3.58 -4.07
N ILE A 79 10.03 3.75 -3.25
CA ILE A 79 8.68 4.13 -3.66
C ILE A 79 8.36 5.51 -3.10
N LYS A 80 7.76 6.35 -3.94
CA LYS A 80 7.18 7.62 -3.52
C LYS A 80 5.76 7.36 -3.01
N PHE A 81 5.52 7.61 -1.73
CA PHE A 81 4.19 7.54 -1.13
C PHE A 81 3.66 8.94 -0.85
N LEU A 82 2.36 9.14 -1.10
CA LEU A 82 1.60 10.23 -0.50
C LEU A 82 1.20 9.83 0.92
N VAL A 83 1.44 10.71 1.88
CA VAL A 83 1.03 10.51 3.28
C VAL A 83 -0.36 11.10 3.46
N VAL A 84 -1.35 10.24 3.75
CA VAL A 84 -2.75 10.64 3.85
C VAL A 84 -3.28 10.42 5.25
N LYS A 85 -3.94 11.43 5.82
CA LYS A 85 -4.62 11.33 7.12
C LYS A 85 -6.11 11.08 6.90
N ALA A 86 -6.48 9.80 6.82
CA ALA A 86 -7.86 9.35 6.67
C ALA A 86 -8.07 7.99 7.35
N LEU A 87 -9.32 7.66 7.67
CA LEU A 87 -9.68 6.35 8.21
C LEU A 87 -9.58 5.29 7.12
N SER A 88 -8.85 4.20 7.40
CA SER A 88 -8.65 3.09 6.47
C SER A 88 -8.42 1.76 7.21
N ALA A 89 -8.75 0.63 6.57
CA ALA A 89 -8.31 -0.70 7.03
C ALA A 89 -6.88 -1.02 6.62
N TYR A 90 -6.36 -0.29 5.65
CA TYR A 90 -5.08 -0.58 5.05
C TYR A 90 -4.05 0.37 5.62
N ASN A 91 -2.83 -0.12 5.76
CA ASN A 91 -1.69 0.71 6.09
C ASN A 91 -1.20 1.47 4.86
N THR A 92 -1.35 0.84 3.68
CA THR A 92 -0.79 1.33 2.43
C THR A 92 -1.66 0.93 1.24
N ILE A 93 -1.73 1.76 0.22
CA ILE A 93 -2.24 1.44 -1.11
C ILE A 93 -1.07 1.47 -2.10
N LEU A 94 -0.88 0.38 -2.84
CA LEU A 94 0.02 0.32 -3.98
C LEU A 94 -0.79 0.49 -5.25
N GLY A 95 -0.57 1.62 -5.90
CA GLY A 95 -1.16 1.99 -7.17
C GLY A 95 -0.34 1.55 -8.37
N ARG A 96 -0.69 2.10 -9.53
CA ARG A 96 0.04 1.91 -10.78
C ARG A 96 1.53 2.27 -10.71
N PRO A 97 1.98 3.32 -9.99
CA PRO A 97 3.41 3.65 -9.95
C PRO A 97 4.26 2.50 -9.39
N SER A 98 3.93 1.98 -8.20
CA SER A 98 4.61 0.80 -7.65
C SER A 98 4.46 -0.44 -8.51
N LEU A 99 3.23 -0.74 -8.99
CA LEU A 99 3.00 -1.91 -9.83
C LEU A 99 3.88 -1.89 -11.09
N ASN A 100 3.96 -0.76 -11.79
CA ASN A 100 4.79 -0.61 -12.98
C ASN A 100 6.28 -0.71 -12.64
N LEU A 101 6.70 -0.09 -11.54
CA LEU A 101 8.10 -0.09 -11.11
C LEU A 101 8.59 -1.52 -10.73
N PHE A 102 7.72 -2.34 -10.16
CA PHE A 102 7.98 -3.76 -9.91
C PHE A 102 7.69 -4.66 -11.11
N ARG A 103 7.13 -4.14 -12.21
CA ARG A 103 6.61 -4.93 -13.34
C ARG A 103 5.63 -6.01 -12.85
N ALA A 104 4.83 -5.65 -11.86
CA ALA A 104 3.98 -6.56 -11.14
C ALA A 104 2.60 -6.69 -11.81
N ILE A 105 2.07 -7.90 -11.82
CA ILE A 105 0.76 -8.25 -12.37
C ILE A 105 -0.11 -8.76 -11.24
N ALA A 106 -1.19 -8.03 -10.95
CA ALA A 106 -2.19 -8.44 -9.98
C ALA A 106 -3.23 -9.35 -10.64
N SER A 107 -3.48 -10.51 -10.06
CA SER A 107 -4.61 -11.36 -10.39
C SER A 107 -5.58 -11.36 -9.22
N THR A 108 -6.70 -10.67 -9.39
CA THR A 108 -7.78 -10.63 -8.39
C THR A 108 -8.41 -11.99 -8.20
N PHE A 109 -8.63 -12.73 -9.29
CA PHE A 109 -9.20 -14.09 -9.25
C PHE A 109 -8.37 -15.05 -8.41
N HIS A 110 -7.04 -15.04 -8.57
CA HIS A 110 -6.16 -15.93 -7.80
C HIS A 110 -5.68 -15.31 -6.48
N MET A 111 -6.09 -14.08 -6.17
CA MET A 111 -5.56 -13.28 -5.06
C MET A 111 -4.03 -13.26 -5.02
N LYS A 112 -3.38 -13.03 -6.16
CA LYS A 112 -1.91 -13.11 -6.30
C LYS A 112 -1.34 -11.88 -6.98
N LEU A 113 -0.12 -11.52 -6.58
CA LEU A 113 0.71 -10.56 -7.29
C LEU A 113 1.96 -11.24 -7.82
N LYS A 114 2.09 -11.28 -9.13
CA LYS A 114 3.28 -11.78 -9.81
C LYS A 114 4.25 -10.66 -10.07
N PHE A 115 5.53 -10.87 -9.84
CA PHE A 115 6.58 -9.88 -10.17
C PHE A 115 7.90 -10.58 -10.53
N PRO A 116 8.69 -10.02 -11.45
CA PRO A 116 10.02 -10.53 -11.76
C PRO A 116 11.03 -10.24 -10.64
N THR A 117 12.00 -11.14 -10.51
CA THR A 117 13.20 -11.02 -9.67
C THR A 117 14.43 -11.40 -10.51
N SER A 118 15.64 -11.19 -9.99
CA SER A 118 16.89 -11.59 -10.66
C SER A 118 16.98 -13.09 -10.97
N VAL A 119 16.14 -13.91 -10.33
CA VAL A 119 16.14 -15.38 -10.43
C VAL A 119 14.80 -15.93 -10.95
N GLY A 120 14.02 -15.10 -11.66
CA GLY A 120 12.74 -15.49 -12.28
C GLY A 120 11.52 -14.82 -11.64
N VAL A 121 10.32 -15.35 -11.91
CA VAL A 121 9.05 -14.77 -11.43
C VAL A 121 8.74 -15.24 -10.01
N ARG A 122 8.20 -14.35 -9.18
CA ARG A 122 7.69 -14.65 -7.84
C ARG A 122 6.23 -14.25 -7.70
N GLU A 123 5.59 -14.83 -6.70
CA GLU A 123 4.20 -14.59 -6.34
C GLU A 123 4.14 -14.12 -4.88
N ALA A 124 3.43 -13.03 -4.62
CA ALA A 124 2.88 -12.74 -3.31
C ALA A 124 1.42 -13.20 -3.29
N VAL A 125 1.02 -13.90 -2.24
CA VAL A 125 -0.33 -14.45 -2.08
C VAL A 125 -1.08 -13.59 -1.07
N GLY A 126 -2.30 -13.20 -1.42
CA GLY A 126 -3.21 -12.49 -0.53
C GLY A 126 -3.82 -13.42 0.51
N ASP A 127 -4.20 -12.86 1.65
CA ASP A 127 -4.93 -13.56 2.71
C ASP A 127 -6.40 -13.13 2.68
N GLU A 128 -7.27 -14.04 2.26
CA GLU A 128 -8.71 -13.80 2.15
C GLU A 128 -9.37 -13.57 3.51
N LEU A 129 -8.94 -14.28 4.55
CA LEU A 129 -9.50 -14.13 5.89
C LEU A 129 -9.16 -12.74 6.44
N MET A 130 -7.91 -12.32 6.30
CA MET A 130 -7.48 -10.99 6.74
C MET A 130 -8.16 -9.88 5.94
N ALA A 131 -8.35 -10.07 4.63
CA ALA A 131 -9.14 -9.14 3.81
C ALA A 131 -10.55 -8.92 4.38
N LYS A 132 -11.23 -10.02 4.75
CA LYS A 132 -12.58 -9.98 5.36
C LYS A 132 -12.56 -9.30 6.73
N VAL A 133 -11.57 -9.61 7.58
CA VAL A 133 -11.42 -9.00 8.92
C VAL A 133 -11.21 -7.50 8.80
N CYS A 134 -10.32 -7.05 7.91
CA CYS A 134 -10.05 -5.66 7.62
C CYS A 134 -11.32 -4.90 7.21
N TYR A 135 -12.10 -5.47 6.28
CA TYR A 135 -13.35 -4.89 5.81
C TYR A 135 -14.36 -4.71 6.96
N VAL A 136 -14.57 -5.75 7.77
CA VAL A 136 -15.50 -5.71 8.90
C VAL A 136 -15.07 -4.67 9.95
N ASN A 137 -13.76 -4.55 10.21
CA ASN A 137 -13.24 -3.59 11.19
C ASN A 137 -13.48 -2.13 10.78
N ILE A 138 -13.37 -1.79 9.49
CA ILE A 138 -13.76 -0.44 9.01
C ILE A 138 -15.24 -0.20 9.28
N LEU A 139 -16.12 -1.12 8.87
CA LEU A 139 -17.57 -0.93 9.00
C LEU A 139 -18.00 -0.73 10.46
N LYS A 140 -17.29 -1.34 11.41
CA LYS A 140 -17.51 -1.11 12.84
C LYS A 140 -17.05 0.29 13.26
N ARG A 141 -15.88 0.74 12.80
CA ARG A 141 -15.35 2.08 13.12
C ARG A 141 -16.19 3.21 12.50
N SER A 142 -16.71 3.02 11.29
CA SER A 142 -17.55 4.02 10.62
C SER A 142 -18.94 4.18 11.24
N ARG A 143 -19.40 3.21 12.04
CA ARG A 143 -20.67 3.28 12.79
C ARG A 143 -20.53 3.90 14.17
N ASN A 144 -19.29 4.03 14.67
CA ASN A 144 -18.98 4.53 16.01
C ASN A 144 -18.46 5.99 15.99
N ASN A 145 -18.48 6.64 14.83
CA ASN A 145 -18.25 8.07 14.62
C ASN A 145 -19.54 8.73 14.14
#